data_AF-A0A9E3LCD8-F1
#
_entry.id   AF-A0A9E3LCD8-F1
#
_cell.length_a   1.000
_cell.length_b   1.000
_cell.length_c   1.000
_cell.angle_alpha   90.00
_cell.angle_beta   90.00
_cell.angle_gamma   90.00
#
_symmetry.space_group_name_H-M   'P 1'
#
loop_
_entity.id
_entity.type
_entity.pdbx_description
1 polymer ?
#
loop_
_entity_poly.entity_id
_entity_poly.type
_entity_poly.pdbx_seq_one_letter_code
_entity_poly.pdbx_strand_id
1 'polypeptide(L)'
;MLKHLGLAGSTAVVAGCVVAGMLMGAGTPRPSVASPRLVAVAHGGCGPNASCPDAPAADGGDQTTAEQRVIEGYIAKQQGCTPDTPPNPQSVTWDPPGFTPNIGGTGAITDASPALGGHFRADWVNGRWHIEYPYC
;
A
#
# COMPACT_ATOMS: atom_id res chain seq x y z
N MET A 1 -40.40 12.15 24.57
CA MET A 1 -39.47 13.21 24.15
C MET A 1 -38.62 12.66 23.02
N LEU A 2 -39.05 12.92 21.78
CA LEU A 2 -38.48 12.39 20.54
C LEU A 2 -37.77 13.56 19.85
N LYS A 3 -36.46 13.48 19.62
CA LYS A 3 -35.71 14.50 18.89
C LYS A 3 -35.24 13.88 17.57
N HIS A 4 -36.03 14.14 16.52
CA HIS A 4 -35.67 13.91 15.12
C HIS A 4 -34.56 14.90 14.73
N LEU A 5 -33.42 14.42 14.25
CA LEU A 5 -32.52 15.21 13.41
C LEU A 5 -32.88 14.94 11.95
N GLY A 6 -33.33 15.99 11.28
CA GLY A 6 -33.72 16.00 9.88
C GLY A 6 -32.56 16.21 8.91
N LEU A 7 -32.81 15.79 7.68
CA LEU A 7 -32.03 15.97 6.45
C LEU A 7 -31.75 17.45 6.12
N ALA A 8 -30.59 17.72 5.50
CA ALA A 8 -30.38 18.62 4.33
C ALA A 8 -28.88 18.98 4.25
N GLY A 9 -28.22 19.10 3.09
CA GLY A 9 -28.73 19.10 1.73
C GLY A 9 -27.61 18.96 0.70
N SER A 10 -28.00 18.49 -0.48
CA SER A 10 -27.24 18.55 -1.72
C SER A 10 -27.43 19.91 -2.37
N THR A 11 -26.36 20.53 -2.85
CA THR A 11 -26.42 21.55 -3.91
C THR A 11 -25.32 21.28 -4.93
N ALA A 12 -25.74 20.73 -6.06
CA ALA A 12 -25.01 20.77 -7.31
C ALA A 12 -25.08 22.20 -7.88
N VAL A 13 -24.00 22.71 -8.45
CA VAL A 13 -24.03 23.90 -9.30
C VAL A 13 -23.49 23.51 -10.68
N VAL A 14 -24.38 23.67 -11.66
CA VAL A 14 -24.19 23.50 -13.09
C VAL A 14 -23.88 24.88 -13.70
N ALA A 15 -22.82 24.97 -14.50
CA ALA A 15 -22.64 25.95 -15.59
C ALA A 15 -21.43 25.46 -16.42
N GLY A 16 -21.51 25.08 -17.69
CA GLY A 16 -22.40 25.50 -18.76
C GLY A 16 -21.61 26.36 -19.74
N CYS A 17 -21.04 25.76 -20.79
CA CYS A 17 -20.75 26.42 -22.07
C CYS A 17 -20.54 25.34 -23.14
N VAL A 18 -21.56 25.17 -23.98
CA VAL A 18 -21.54 24.35 -25.19
C VAL A 18 -21.10 25.26 -26.34
N VAL A 19 -20.02 24.92 -27.03
CA VAL A 19 -19.76 25.41 -28.39
C VAL A 19 -19.58 24.19 -29.28
N ALA A 20 -20.58 23.99 -30.13
CA ALA A 20 -20.55 23.02 -31.21
C ALA A 20 -19.77 23.60 -32.40
N GLY A 21 -18.71 22.91 -32.81
CA GLY A 21 -17.98 23.14 -34.05
C GLY A 21 -17.69 21.80 -34.70
N MET A 22 -18.52 21.41 -35.66
CA MET A 22 -18.37 20.21 -36.48
C MET A 22 -17.57 20.60 -37.73
N LEU A 23 -16.50 19.87 -38.08
CA LEU A 23 -16.03 19.66 -39.45
C LEU A 23 -14.94 18.56 -39.47
N MET A 24 -15.03 17.71 -40.49
CA MET A 24 -14.41 16.40 -40.63
C MET A 24 -12.92 16.47 -40.99
N GLY A 25 -12.12 15.57 -40.43
CA GLY A 25 -10.74 15.30 -40.83
C GLY A 25 -10.29 13.93 -40.34
N ALA A 26 -10.06 13.00 -41.26
CA ALA A 26 -9.65 11.63 -41.01
C ALA A 26 -8.24 11.54 -40.38
N GLY A 27 -8.08 10.66 -39.39
CA GLY A 27 -6.79 10.27 -38.82
C GLY A 27 -6.92 9.92 -37.35
N THR A 28 -7.08 8.64 -37.03
CA THR A 28 -7.06 8.15 -35.64
C THR A 28 -5.65 8.33 -35.05
N PRO A 29 -5.46 9.10 -33.96
CA PRO A 29 -4.25 8.97 -33.18
C PRO A 29 -4.34 7.64 -32.42
N ARG A 30 -3.45 6.72 -32.77
CA ARG A 30 -3.15 5.51 -32.00
C ARG A 30 -2.91 5.91 -30.52
N PRO A 31 -3.43 5.16 -29.53
CA PRO A 31 -2.93 5.31 -28.18
C PRO A 31 -1.44 4.93 -28.21
N SER A 32 -0.58 5.93 -28.03
CA SER A 32 0.83 5.70 -27.76
C SER A 32 0.91 4.88 -26.48
N VAL A 33 1.19 3.59 -26.62
CA VAL A 33 1.67 2.74 -25.54
C VAL A 33 2.87 3.47 -24.97
N ALA A 34 2.69 4.07 -23.79
CA ALA A 34 3.80 4.61 -23.03
C ALA A 34 4.76 3.43 -22.82
N SER A 35 5.90 3.47 -23.52
CA SER A 35 6.96 2.51 -23.28
C SER A 35 7.26 2.52 -21.79
N PRO A 36 7.44 1.36 -21.12
CA PRO A 36 8.02 1.38 -19.80
C PRO A 36 9.37 2.08 -19.96
N ARG A 37 9.51 3.26 -19.36
CA ARG A 37 10.83 3.85 -19.21
C ARG A 37 11.60 2.87 -18.35
N LEU A 38 12.51 2.14 -18.96
CA LEU A 38 13.56 1.43 -18.26
C LEU A 38 14.22 2.47 -17.36
N VAL A 39 13.94 2.38 -16.06
CA VAL A 39 14.72 3.11 -15.06
C VAL A 39 16.09 2.50 -15.14
N ALA A 40 17.01 3.21 -15.81
CA ALA A 40 18.41 2.89 -15.77
C ALA A 40 18.82 2.97 -14.30
N VAL A 41 18.98 1.82 -13.66
CA VAL A 41 19.72 1.74 -12.39
C VAL A 41 21.15 2.11 -12.75
N ALA A 42 21.48 3.39 -12.59
CA ALA A 42 22.85 3.83 -12.58
C ALA A 42 23.51 3.18 -11.36
N HIS A 43 24.21 2.06 -11.55
CA HIS A 43 25.25 1.63 -10.61
C HIS A 43 26.40 2.64 -10.74
N GLY A 44 26.20 3.82 -10.13
CA GLY A 44 27.27 4.79 -9.92
C GLY A 44 28.20 4.24 -8.85
N GLY A 45 29.32 3.66 -9.26
CA GLY A 45 30.44 3.42 -8.35
C GLY A 45 30.94 4.76 -7.84
N CYS A 46 30.75 5.05 -6.55
CA CYS A 46 31.34 6.22 -5.93
C CYS A 46 32.85 6.05 -5.82
N GLY A 47 33.59 7.00 -6.40
CA GLY A 47 35.04 7.09 -6.24
C GLY A 47 35.43 7.56 -4.83
N PRO A 48 36.72 7.46 -4.46
CA PRO A 48 37.20 7.62 -3.08
C PRO A 48 37.04 9.02 -2.47
N ASN A 49 36.60 10.02 -3.25
CA ASN A 49 36.55 11.42 -2.84
C ASN A 49 35.17 12.07 -3.04
N ALA A 50 34.10 11.28 -3.24
CA ALA A 50 32.75 11.80 -3.44
C ALA A 50 31.88 11.51 -2.22
N SER A 51 31.36 12.57 -1.58
CA SER A 51 30.20 12.47 -0.69
C SER A 51 29.00 12.16 -1.58
N CYS A 52 28.69 10.87 -1.77
CA CYS A 52 27.47 10.47 -2.45
C CYS A 52 26.29 11.10 -1.68
N PRO A 53 25.23 11.60 -2.35
CA PRO A 53 23.98 11.80 -1.65
C PRO A 53 23.63 10.45 -1.00
N ASP A 54 23.41 10.47 0.32
CA ASP A 54 22.93 9.30 1.05
C ASP A 54 21.81 8.65 0.24
N ALA A 55 21.87 7.33 0.08
CA ALA A 55 20.70 6.58 -0.38
C ALA A 55 19.47 7.13 0.38
N PRO A 56 18.31 7.29 -0.29
CA PRO A 56 17.12 7.81 0.38
C PRO A 56 16.98 7.09 1.72
N ALA A 57 16.76 7.86 2.79
CA ALA A 57 16.57 7.30 4.12
C ALA A 57 15.59 6.13 4.00
N ALA A 58 15.85 5.05 4.72
CA ALA A 58 14.95 3.91 4.76
C ALA A 58 13.59 4.37 5.29
N ASP A 59 12.72 4.86 4.41
CA ASP A 59 11.32 5.18 4.67
C ASP A 59 10.58 3.95 5.19
N GLY A 60 11.16 2.76 4.96
CA GLY A 60 10.53 1.48 5.23
C GLY A 60 10.51 1.02 6.68
N GLY A 61 10.71 1.87 7.69
CA GLY A 61 10.72 1.45 9.10
C GLY A 61 9.63 2.08 9.97
N ASP A 62 8.67 2.81 9.39
CA ASP A 62 7.56 3.38 10.16
C ASP A 62 6.40 2.40 10.32
N GLN A 63 5.48 2.74 11.22
CA GLN A 63 4.27 1.96 11.55
C GLN A 63 3.41 1.68 10.31
N THR A 64 3.22 2.68 9.45
CA THR A 64 2.40 2.57 8.23
C THR A 64 2.99 1.55 7.26
N THR A 65 4.30 1.61 7.06
CA THR A 65 5.03 0.65 6.22
C THR A 65 5.02 -0.73 6.86
N ALA A 66 5.12 -0.83 8.20
CA ALA A 66 4.99 -2.09 8.91
C ALA A 66 3.65 -2.78 8.62
N GLU A 67 2.54 -2.04 8.72
CA GLU A 67 1.21 -2.56 8.42
C GLU A 67 1.08 -3.05 6.97
N GLN A 68 1.57 -2.24 6.02
CA GLN A 68 1.56 -2.63 4.61
C GLN A 68 2.35 -3.93 4.38
N ARG A 69 3.53 -4.07 5.00
CA ARG A 69 4.39 -5.25 4.84
C ARG A 69 3.82 -6.48 5.53
N VAL A 70 3.17 -6.29 6.67
CA VAL A 70 2.43 -7.35 7.38
C VAL A 70 1.26 -7.85 6.53
N ILE A 71 0.54 -6.97 5.83
CA ILE A 71 -0.54 -7.36 4.91
C ILE A 71 0.01 -8.13 3.70
N GLU A 72 1.06 -7.62 3.05
CA GLU A 72 1.69 -8.26 1.89
C GLU A 72 2.20 -9.67 2.22
N GLY A 73 2.93 -9.82 3.33
CA GLY A 73 3.44 -11.11 3.78
C GLY A 73 2.33 -12.09 4.15
N TYR A 74 1.22 -11.60 4.72
CA TYR A 74 0.06 -12.41 5.08
C TYR A 74 -0.64 -12.98 3.86
N ILE A 75 -0.87 -12.15 2.84
CA ILE A 75 -1.47 -12.60 1.59
C ILE A 75 -0.60 -13.69 0.96
N ALA A 76 0.72 -13.46 0.90
CA ALA A 76 1.66 -14.46 0.37
C ALA A 76 1.67 -15.76 1.19
N LYS A 77 1.60 -15.66 2.52
CA LYS A 77 1.53 -16.80 3.43
C LYS A 77 0.26 -17.64 3.20
N GLN A 78 -0.90 -16.98 3.05
CA GLN A 78 -2.18 -17.66 2.86
C GLN A 78 -2.32 -18.34 1.50
N GLN A 79 -1.66 -17.82 0.45
CA GLN A 79 -1.57 -18.55 -0.83
C GLN A 79 -0.94 -19.93 -0.66
N GLY A 80 -0.05 -20.11 0.33
CA GLY A 80 0.56 -21.39 0.67
C GLY A 80 -0.25 -22.24 1.65
N CYS A 81 -0.82 -21.65 2.71
CA CYS A 81 -1.55 -22.43 3.72
C CYS A 81 -3.01 -22.76 3.28
N THR A 82 -3.70 -21.85 2.58
CA THR A 82 -5.15 -21.96 2.26
C THR A 82 -5.44 -21.61 0.79
N PRO A 83 -5.00 -22.44 -0.18
CA PRO A 83 -5.08 -22.12 -1.61
C PRO A 83 -6.52 -21.94 -2.12
N ASP A 84 -7.50 -22.61 -1.50
CA ASP A 84 -8.91 -22.55 -1.91
C ASP A 84 -9.70 -21.42 -1.23
N THR A 85 -9.09 -20.73 -0.25
CA THR A 85 -9.72 -19.63 0.50
C THR A 85 -8.88 -18.37 0.33
N PRO A 86 -9.22 -17.49 -0.62
CA PRO A 86 -8.47 -16.26 -0.84
C PRO A 86 -8.45 -15.36 0.40
N PRO A 87 -7.28 -14.82 0.80
CA PRO A 87 -7.20 -13.89 1.93
C PRO A 87 -7.84 -12.53 1.57
N ASN A 88 -8.49 -11.92 2.55
CA ASN A 88 -9.06 -10.58 2.45
C ASN A 88 -8.86 -9.82 3.79
N PRO A 89 -7.63 -9.40 4.09
CA PRO A 89 -7.31 -8.71 5.34
C PRO A 89 -8.08 -7.40 5.45
N GLN A 90 -8.76 -7.20 6.57
CA GLN A 90 -9.56 -6.00 6.86
C GLN A 90 -8.78 -5.00 7.72
N SER A 91 -7.96 -5.50 8.65
CA SER A 91 -7.19 -4.65 9.54
C SER A 91 -5.96 -5.37 10.11
N VAL A 92 -4.98 -4.56 10.49
CA VAL A 92 -3.84 -4.96 11.32
C VAL A 92 -4.03 -4.28 12.67
N THR A 93 -3.98 -5.06 13.75
CA THR A 93 -3.96 -4.54 15.11
C THR A 93 -2.64 -4.89 15.75
N TRP A 94 -1.94 -3.88 16.27
CA TRP A 94 -0.68 -4.08 16.98
C TRP A 94 -0.92 -4.16 18.48
N ASP A 95 -0.18 -5.05 19.13
CA ASP A 95 -0.12 -5.07 20.58
C ASP A 95 0.63 -3.81 21.05
N PRO A 96 0.24 -3.19 22.18
CA PRO A 96 0.98 -2.06 22.73
C PRO A 96 2.46 -2.41 22.95
N PRO A 97 3.42 -1.54 22.60
CA PRO A 97 3.25 -0.12 22.25
C PRO A 97 2.98 0.17 20.76
N GLY A 98 2.79 -0.85 19.92
CA GLY A 98 2.79 -0.72 18.46
C GLY A 98 4.10 -1.23 17.85
N PHE A 99 4.38 -0.82 16.62
CA PHE A 99 5.65 -1.11 15.96
C PHE A 99 6.70 -0.05 16.32
N THR A 100 7.90 -0.48 16.70
CA THR A 100 9.05 0.42 16.87
C THR A 100 10.21 -0.05 15.99
N PRO A 101 10.74 0.77 15.06
CA PRO A 101 11.87 0.37 14.24
C PRO A 101 13.08 -0.09 15.07
N ASN A 102 13.77 -1.14 14.59
CA ASN A 102 14.86 -1.86 15.28
C ASN A 102 14.51 -2.57 16.59
N ILE A 103 13.27 -2.47 17.07
CA ILE A 103 12.75 -3.25 18.20
C ILE A 103 11.72 -4.28 17.72
N GLY A 104 10.90 -3.88 16.74
CA GLY A 104 9.81 -4.66 16.18
C GLY A 104 8.47 -4.42 16.87
N GLY A 105 7.55 -5.35 16.67
CA GLY A 105 6.25 -5.39 17.31
C GLY A 105 5.54 -6.71 17.01
N THR A 106 4.49 -7.00 17.77
CA THR A 106 3.58 -8.11 17.54
C THR A 106 2.18 -7.57 17.32
N GLY A 107 1.32 -8.42 16.78
CA GLY A 107 -0.08 -8.08 16.62
C GLY A 107 -0.88 -9.23 16.02
N ALA A 108 -2.05 -8.87 15.50
CA ALA A 108 -2.93 -9.78 14.78
C ALA A 108 -3.52 -9.13 13.54
N ILE A 109 -3.73 -9.94 12.52
CA ILE A 109 -4.49 -9.58 11.32
C ILE A 109 -5.91 -10.08 11.49
N THR A 110 -6.88 -9.20 11.22
CA THR A 110 -8.28 -9.59 11.08
C THR A 110 -8.60 -9.74 9.61
N ASP A 111 -9.11 -10.89 9.21
CA ASP A 111 -9.56 -11.17 7.84
C ASP A 111 -11.08 -11.13 7.76
N ALA A 112 -11.62 -10.90 6.57
CA ALA A 112 -13.06 -10.98 6.33
C ALA A 112 -13.59 -12.41 6.55
N SER A 113 -12.77 -13.42 6.28
CA SER A 113 -13.06 -14.81 6.63
C SER A 113 -12.69 -15.08 8.09
N PRO A 114 -13.65 -15.47 8.96
CA PRO A 114 -13.34 -15.78 10.36
C PRO A 114 -12.42 -17.00 10.56
N ALA A 115 -12.26 -17.81 9.52
CA ALA A 115 -11.34 -18.95 9.52
C ALA A 115 -9.89 -18.54 9.20
N LEU A 116 -9.67 -17.30 8.75
CA LEU A 116 -8.35 -16.75 8.43
C LEU A 116 -7.97 -15.63 9.41
N GLY A 117 -6.81 -15.01 9.17
CA GLY A 117 -6.18 -14.04 10.05
C GLY A 117 -5.15 -14.70 10.99
N GLY A 118 -4.86 -14.03 12.09
CA GLY A 118 -3.99 -14.57 13.14
C GLY A 118 -2.82 -13.65 13.50
N HIS A 119 -2.00 -14.14 14.43
CA HIS A 119 -0.90 -13.36 15.00
C HIS A 119 0.28 -13.20 14.05
N PHE A 120 1.08 -12.16 14.27
CA PHE A 120 2.35 -11.98 13.56
C PHE A 120 3.39 -11.36 14.49
N ARG A 121 4.65 -11.48 14.11
CA ARG A 121 5.78 -10.73 14.65
C ARG A 121 6.49 -10.04 13.49
N ALA A 122 6.82 -8.77 13.64
CA ALA A 122 7.50 -8.00 12.61
C ALA A 122 8.65 -7.21 13.20
N ASP A 123 9.79 -7.20 12.53
CA ASP A 123 10.93 -6.36 12.84
C ASP A 123 11.55 -5.74 11.58
N TRP A 124 12.10 -4.54 11.76
CA TRP A 124 12.87 -3.83 10.75
C TRP A 124 14.26 -3.60 11.31
N VAL A 125 15.24 -4.34 10.79
CA VAL A 125 16.62 -4.32 11.29
C VAL A 125 17.56 -4.18 10.09
N ASN A 126 18.51 -3.24 10.19
CA ASN A 126 19.54 -3.01 9.16
C ASN A 126 18.96 -2.77 7.75
N GLY A 127 17.83 -2.09 7.65
CA GLY A 127 17.19 -1.81 6.38
C GLY A 127 16.44 -3.00 5.75
N ARG A 128 16.09 -4.02 6.55
CA ARG A 128 15.40 -5.22 6.10
C ARG A 128 14.23 -5.58 7.01
N TRP A 129 13.12 -5.98 6.38
CA TRP A 129 11.94 -6.53 7.04
C TRP A 129 12.15 -8.01 7.35
N HIS A 130 11.83 -8.42 8.57
CA HIS A 130 11.58 -9.81 8.93
C HIS A 130 10.18 -9.88 9.52
N ILE A 131 9.33 -10.75 8.95
CA ILE A 131 7.95 -10.92 9.40
C ILE A 131 7.68 -12.41 9.52
N GLU A 132 7.22 -12.80 10.70
CA GLU A 132 6.90 -14.17 11.07
C GLU A 132 5.39 -14.29 11.26
N TYR A 133 4.81 -15.33 10.64
CA TYR A 133 3.43 -15.76 10.84
C TYR A 133 3.49 -17.15 11.49
N PRO A 134 3.29 -17.27 12.82
CA PRO A 134 3.46 -18.50 13.58
C PRO A 134 2.30 -19.48 13.37
N TYR A 135 1.92 -19.69 12.13
CA TYR A 135 0.89 -20.61 11.71
C TYR A 135 1.14 -21.16 10.30
N CYS A 136 0.62 -22.35 10.12
CA CYS A 136 0.10 -23.09 8.99
C CYS A 136 -0.26 -24.43 9.66
#